data_AF-A0A2E3FK16-F1
#
_entry.id   AF-A0A2E3FK16-F1
#
_cell.length_a   1.000
_cell.length_b   1.000
_cell.length_c   1.000
_cell.angle_alpha   90.00
_cell.angle_beta   90.00
_cell.angle_gamma   90.00
#
_symmetry.space_group_name_H-M   'P 1'
#
loop_
_entity.id
_entity.type
_entity.pdbx_description
1 polymer ?
#
loop_
_entity_poly.entity_id
_entity_poly.type
_entity_poly.pdbx_seq_one_letter_code
_entity_poly.pdbx_strand_id
1 'polypeptide(L)'
;MIYNNLYDNNLLGMNPKFGHIWYNRYDKHHYQDAHLHPNCQWSFIIYVDLHAKTSFLNPSMGLIQNQLGNCLEEFPLDYKPDLGPGSIIIFPSFLMHMVNAGNEGTTISGNIYMEYQ
;
A
#
# COMPACT_ATOMS: atom_id res chain seq x y z
N MET A 1 -31.80 -10.05 -8.37
CA MET A 1 -30.67 -9.24 -7.92
C MET A 1 -30.20 -9.86 -6.61
N ILE A 2 -29.05 -10.53 -6.61
CA ILE A 2 -28.57 -11.22 -5.40
C ILE A 2 -27.73 -10.22 -4.61
N TYR A 3 -28.21 -9.79 -3.45
CA TYR A 3 -27.43 -9.01 -2.49
C TYR A 3 -26.54 -9.95 -1.69
N ASN A 4 -25.38 -10.30 -2.27
CA ASN A 4 -24.34 -11.09 -1.61
C ASN A 4 -23.35 -10.19 -0.84
N ASN A 5 -23.83 -9.21 -0.08
CA ASN A 5 -22.94 -8.59 0.90
C ASN A 5 -22.77 -9.60 2.04
N LEU A 6 -21.58 -10.17 2.15
CA LEU A 6 -21.24 -11.22 3.11
C LEU A 6 -21.12 -10.70 4.56
N TYR A 7 -21.38 -9.42 4.81
CA TYR A 7 -21.13 -8.75 6.08
C TYR A 7 -22.24 -7.77 6.49
N ASP A 8 -22.33 -7.54 7.81
CA ASP A 8 -23.16 -6.49 8.40
C ASP A 8 -22.70 -5.11 7.89
N ASN A 9 -23.65 -4.32 7.37
CA ASN A 9 -23.38 -3.01 6.77
C ASN A 9 -22.75 -2.01 7.76
N ASN A 10 -22.73 -2.32 9.05
CA ASN A 10 -22.13 -1.50 10.11
C ASN A 10 -20.59 -1.45 10.08
N LEU A 11 -19.91 -2.28 9.28
CA LEU A 11 -18.44 -2.30 9.18
C LEU A 11 -17.89 -1.65 7.91
N LEU A 12 -18.77 -1.18 7.01
CA LEU A 12 -18.37 -0.48 5.80
C LEU A 12 -18.34 1.02 6.07
N GLY A 13 -17.17 1.65 5.85
CA GLY A 13 -17.10 3.10 5.77
C GLY A 13 -18.06 3.60 4.67
N MET A 14 -18.72 4.73 4.92
CA MET A 14 -19.71 5.25 3.98
C MET A 14 -19.03 5.97 2.82
N ASN A 15 -19.67 5.95 1.65
CA ASN A 15 -19.33 6.78 0.49
C ASN A 15 -17.84 6.71 0.06
N PRO A 16 -17.31 5.52 -0.31
CA PRO A 16 -15.95 5.42 -0.83
C PRO A 16 -15.80 6.25 -2.12
N LYS A 17 -14.81 7.12 -2.14
CA LYS A 17 -14.51 8.04 -3.24
C LYS A 17 -13.03 7.95 -3.59
N PHE A 18 -12.72 7.72 -4.86
CA PHE A 18 -11.38 7.96 -5.38
C PHE A 18 -11.06 9.46 -5.25
N GLY A 19 -9.98 9.79 -4.55
CA GLY A 19 -9.49 11.16 -4.45
C GLY A 19 -8.41 11.43 -5.50
N HIS A 20 -7.30 12.03 -5.07
CA HIS A 20 -6.19 12.32 -5.96
C HIS A 20 -5.57 11.02 -6.51
N ILE A 21 -5.41 10.96 -7.83
CA ILE A 21 -4.75 9.88 -8.57
C ILE A 21 -3.60 10.52 -9.34
N TRP A 22 -2.42 9.92 -9.28
CA TRP A 22 -1.22 10.42 -9.93
C TRP A 22 -0.44 9.31 -10.64
N TYR A 23 0.36 9.75 -11.60
CA TYR A 23 1.19 8.92 -12.45
C TYR A 23 2.65 9.03 -12.00
N ASN A 24 3.34 7.91 -11.83
CA ASN A 24 4.76 7.87 -11.49
C ASN A 24 5.53 7.26 -12.66
N ARG A 25 6.66 7.89 -13.04
CA ARG A 25 7.63 7.34 -14.00
C ARG A 25 8.98 7.21 -13.32
N TYR A 26 9.45 5.98 -13.19
CA TYR A 26 10.70 5.64 -12.54
C TYR A 26 11.80 5.40 -13.55
N ASP A 27 13.00 5.88 -13.20
CA ASP A 27 14.25 5.33 -13.71
C ASP A 27 14.91 4.48 -12.61
N LYS A 28 15.99 3.78 -12.95
CA LYS A 28 16.70 2.88 -12.03
C LYS A 28 17.23 3.54 -10.74
N HIS A 29 17.34 4.86 -10.70
CA HIS A 29 17.82 5.63 -9.55
C HIS A 29 16.68 6.26 -8.74
N HIS A 30 15.49 6.36 -9.30
CA HIS A 30 14.32 6.83 -8.58
C HIS A 30 13.87 5.84 -7.50
N TYR A 31 13.45 6.40 -6.38
CA TYR A 31 12.86 5.70 -5.25
C TYR A 31 11.83 6.62 -4.60
N GLN A 32 11.04 6.07 -3.68
CA GLN A 32 10.20 6.86 -2.79
C GLN A 32 10.55 6.50 -1.35
N ASP A 33 10.86 7.52 -0.55
CA ASP A 33 11.15 7.37 0.88
C ASP A 33 9.97 6.71 1.61
N ALA A 34 10.24 6.13 2.78
CA ALA A 34 9.20 5.58 3.62
C ALA A 34 8.20 6.67 4.03
N HIS A 35 6.92 6.46 3.70
CA HIS A 35 5.85 7.39 3.98
C HIS A 35 4.50 6.69 4.20
N LEU A 36 3.52 7.50 4.59
CA LEU A 36 2.11 7.15 4.74
C LEU A 36 1.24 8.19 4.04
N HIS A 37 -0.04 7.87 3.83
CA HIS A 37 -1.02 8.80 3.26
C HIS A 37 -2.01 9.23 4.35
N PRO A 38 -1.83 10.40 4.98
CA PRO A 38 -2.69 10.83 6.08
C PRO A 38 -4.09 11.22 5.58
N ASN A 39 -5.08 11.14 6.48
CA ASN A 39 -6.49 11.49 6.22
C ASN A 39 -7.14 10.69 5.07
N CYS A 40 -6.65 9.48 4.81
CA CYS A 40 -7.16 8.56 3.81
C CYS A 40 -7.31 7.16 4.42
N GLN A 41 -8.25 6.34 3.92
CA GLN A 41 -8.51 5.00 4.44
C GLN A 41 -7.72 3.95 3.69
N TRP A 42 -7.74 4.04 2.36
CA TRP A 42 -7.07 3.10 1.49
C TRP A 42 -6.25 3.82 0.44
N SER A 43 -5.08 3.27 0.14
CA SER A 43 -4.24 3.70 -0.98
C SER A 43 -4.10 2.53 -1.93
N PHE A 44 -3.80 2.82 -3.19
CA PHE A 44 -3.61 1.79 -4.20
C PHE A 44 -2.45 2.13 -5.14
N ILE A 45 -1.88 1.07 -5.72
CA ILE A 45 -0.87 1.15 -6.76
C ILE A 45 -1.27 0.19 -7.88
N ILE A 46 -1.34 0.69 -9.10
CA ILE A 46 -1.48 -0.09 -10.33
C ILE A 46 -0.10 -0.13 -10.98
N TYR A 47 0.42 -1.35 -11.17
CA TYR A 47 1.70 -1.57 -11.84
C TYR A 47 1.46 -1.66 -13.34
N VAL A 48 1.85 -0.63 -14.10
CA VAL A 48 1.46 -0.52 -15.52
C VAL A 48 2.34 -1.40 -16.40
N ASP A 49 3.67 -1.25 -16.29
CA ASP A 49 4.66 -1.90 -17.16
C ASP A 49 5.92 -2.37 -16.40
N LEU A 50 5.87 -2.40 -15.07
CA LEU A 50 6.97 -2.86 -14.21
C LEU A 50 6.54 -3.91 -13.18
N HIS A 51 7.51 -4.61 -12.59
CA HIS A 51 7.29 -5.46 -11.41
C HIS A 51 7.42 -4.65 -10.13
N ALA A 52 6.62 -4.96 -9.11
CA ALA A 52 6.61 -4.22 -7.86
C ALA A 52 7.99 -4.17 -7.19
N LYS A 53 8.36 -2.97 -6.75
CA LYS A 53 9.48 -2.72 -5.81
C LYS A 53 8.99 -2.08 -4.51
N THR A 54 7.68 -2.10 -4.29
CA THR A 54 7.06 -1.58 -3.07
C THR A 54 7.46 -2.45 -1.87
N SER A 55 7.84 -1.83 -0.77
CA SER A 55 8.01 -2.48 0.53
C SER A 55 6.98 -1.92 1.49
N PHE A 56 6.20 -2.80 2.12
CA PHE A 56 5.32 -2.44 3.23
C PHE A 56 6.04 -2.75 4.53
N LEU A 57 6.19 -1.76 5.41
CA LEU A 57 6.84 -1.96 6.70
C LEU A 57 5.83 -2.47 7.72
N ASN A 58 6.28 -3.37 8.57
CA ASN A 58 5.46 -3.93 9.64
C ASN A 58 5.00 -2.78 10.57
N PRO A 59 3.69 -2.60 10.81
CA PRO A 59 3.20 -1.55 11.72
C PRO A 59 3.76 -1.65 13.14
N SER A 60 4.11 -2.87 13.56
CA SER A 60 4.72 -3.16 14.86
C SER A 60 6.25 -3.14 14.83
N MET A 61 6.88 -2.73 13.73
CA MET A 61 8.34 -2.75 13.55
C MET A 61 9.07 -2.15 14.75
N GLY A 62 8.66 -0.96 15.23
CA GLY A 62 9.32 -0.33 16.38
C GLY A 62 9.26 -1.17 17.67
N LEU A 63 8.15 -1.87 17.92
CA LEU A 63 8.01 -2.75 19.08
C LEU A 63 8.83 -4.04 18.91
N ILE A 64 8.79 -4.64 17.71
CA ILE A 64 9.56 -5.84 17.38
C ILE A 64 11.05 -5.55 17.54
N GLN A 65 11.55 -4.49 16.92
CA GLN A 65 12.96 -4.12 16.99
C GLN A 65 13.41 -3.83 18.42
N ASN A 66 12.56 -3.15 19.21
CA ASN A 66 12.85 -2.86 20.61
C ASN A 66 12.96 -4.13 21.48
N GLN A 67 12.13 -5.15 21.23
CA GLN A 67 12.08 -6.36 22.07
C GLN A 67 12.93 -7.52 21.55
N LEU A 68 13.10 -7.61 20.23
CA LEU A 68 13.56 -8.81 19.54
C LEU A 68 14.68 -8.53 18.52
N GLY A 69 14.97 -7.26 18.19
CA GLY A 69 15.96 -6.89 17.18
C GLY A 69 15.46 -7.02 15.73
N ASN A 70 16.39 -7.19 14.78
CA ASN A 70 16.14 -6.98 13.35
C ASN A 70 16.11 -8.25 12.47
N CYS A 71 16.41 -9.43 13.03
CA CYS A 71 16.73 -10.62 12.24
C CYS A 71 15.95 -11.87 12.68
N LEU A 72 14.66 -11.71 13.00
CA LEU A 72 13.77 -12.84 13.29
C LEU A 72 12.86 -13.11 12.11
N GLU A 73 12.87 -14.35 11.61
CA GLU A 73 12.04 -14.78 10.49
C GLU A 73 10.56 -14.83 10.86
N GLU A 74 10.24 -15.10 12.12
CA GLU A 74 8.87 -15.18 12.63
C GLU A 74 8.20 -13.80 12.72
N PHE A 75 9.00 -12.73 12.72
CA PHE A 75 8.55 -11.35 12.80
C PHE A 75 9.14 -10.51 11.65
N PRO A 76 8.69 -10.74 10.41
CA PRO A 76 9.19 -9.98 9.26
C PRO A 76 8.92 -8.49 9.46
N LEU A 77 9.97 -7.68 9.31
CA LEU A 77 9.87 -6.23 9.45
C LEU A 77 9.32 -5.56 8.19
N ASP A 78 9.33 -6.25 7.05
CA ASP A 78 8.72 -5.77 5.83
C ASP A 78 8.12 -6.89 4.98
N TYR A 79 7.23 -6.50 4.07
CA TYR A 79 6.64 -7.36 3.06
C TYR A 79 6.82 -6.73 1.68
N LYS A 80 7.37 -7.50 0.75
CA LYS A 80 7.56 -7.11 -0.65
C LYS A 80 6.64 -7.97 -1.51
N PRO A 81 5.57 -7.43 -2.09
CA PRO A 81 4.67 -8.21 -2.91
C PRO A 81 5.35 -8.55 -4.25
N ASP A 82 5.13 -9.78 -4.73
CA ASP A 82 5.55 -10.19 -6.07
C ASP A 82 4.39 -9.94 -7.05
N LEU A 83 4.36 -8.74 -7.63
CA LEU A 83 3.30 -8.29 -8.53
C LEU A 83 3.90 -7.78 -9.83
N GLY A 84 3.37 -8.23 -10.96
CA GLY A 84 3.78 -7.80 -12.30
C GLY A 84 2.84 -6.78 -12.95
N PRO A 85 3.13 -6.38 -14.19
CA PRO A 85 2.29 -5.49 -14.99
C PRO A 85 0.81 -5.94 -15.04
N GLY A 86 -0.10 -4.97 -14.93
CA GLY A 86 -1.55 -5.19 -14.89
C GLY A 86 -2.11 -5.48 -13.49
N SER A 87 -1.25 -5.69 -12.49
CA SER A 87 -1.69 -5.92 -11.11
C SER A 87 -2.08 -4.62 -10.41
N ILE A 88 -3.06 -4.71 -9.51
CA ILE A 88 -3.39 -3.66 -8.54
C ILE A 88 -3.17 -4.21 -7.13
N ILE A 89 -2.57 -3.38 -6.26
CA ILE A 89 -2.58 -3.60 -4.81
C ILE A 89 -3.34 -2.46 -4.14
N ILE A 90 -4.20 -2.81 -3.20
CA ILE A 90 -4.96 -1.87 -2.36
C ILE A 90 -4.60 -2.18 -0.91
N PHE A 91 -4.26 -1.15 -0.13
CA PHE A 91 -3.76 -1.32 1.24
C PHE A 91 -4.23 -0.17 2.14
N PRO A 92 -4.29 -0.38 3.48
CA PRO A 92 -4.66 0.69 4.41
C PRO A 92 -3.66 1.85 4.34
N SER A 93 -4.13 3.08 4.21
CA SER A 93 -3.26 4.25 3.99
C SER A 93 -2.32 4.58 5.15
N PHE A 94 -2.59 4.05 6.36
CA PHE A 94 -1.71 4.17 7.52
C PHE A 94 -0.51 3.22 7.47
N LEU A 95 -0.51 2.25 6.55
CA LEU A 95 0.57 1.28 6.41
C LEU A 95 1.79 2.00 5.81
N MET A 96 2.84 2.13 6.60
CA MET A 96 4.10 2.73 6.18
C MET A 96 4.70 1.93 5.02
N HIS A 97 5.07 2.60 3.93
CA HIS A 97 5.59 1.94 2.74
C HIS A 97 6.58 2.83 1.98
N MET A 98 7.39 2.19 1.14
CA MET A 98 8.41 2.84 0.30
C MET A 98 8.49 2.14 -1.05
N VAL A 99 9.11 2.80 -2.03
CA VAL A 99 9.45 2.19 -3.33
C VAL A 99 10.96 2.08 -3.40
N ASN A 100 11.48 0.85 -3.45
CA ASN A 100 12.91 0.59 -3.57
C ASN A 100 13.42 1.00 -4.96
N ALA A 101 14.66 1.51 -5.02
CA ALA A 101 15.34 1.83 -6.29
C ALA A 101 15.61 0.57 -7.14
N GLY A 102 16.06 0.79 -8.38
CA GLY A 102 16.47 -0.28 -9.28
C GLY A 102 15.34 -0.82 -10.15
N ASN A 103 14.31 -0.01 -10.41
CA ASN A 103 13.23 -0.34 -11.34
C ASN A 103 13.06 0.75 -12.39
N GLU A 104 12.64 0.38 -13.58
CA GLU A 104 12.28 1.32 -14.65
C GLU A 104 10.86 1.02 -15.11
N GLY A 105 10.08 2.08 -15.32
CA GLY A 105 8.69 1.94 -15.78
C GLY A 105 7.75 2.85 -15.01
N THR A 106 6.51 2.40 -14.88
CA THR A 106 5.37 3.25 -14.61
C THR A 106 4.42 2.63 -13.59
N THR A 107 3.91 3.46 -12.69
CA THR A 107 2.74 3.12 -11.87
C THR A 107 1.70 4.23 -11.90
N ILE A 108 0.45 3.85 -11.64
CA ILE A 108 -0.63 4.79 -11.30
C ILE A 108 -0.98 4.55 -9.84
N SER A 109 -0.90 5.59 -9.02
CA SER A 109 -1.19 5.50 -7.59
C SER A 109 -2.33 6.43 -7.22
N GLY A 110 -3.03 6.13 -6.13
CA GLY A 110 -4.11 6.97 -5.67
C GLY A 110 -4.61 6.61 -4.28
N ASN A 111 -5.56 7.42 -3.84
CA ASN A 111 -6.16 7.35 -2.51
C ASN A 111 -7.67 7.18 -2.60
N ILE A 112 -8.25 6.44 -1.65
CA ILE A 112 -9.69 6.22 -1.50
C ILE A 112 -10.10 6.75 -0.13
N TYR A 113 -10.96 7.75 -0.18
CA TYR A 113 -11.51 8.45 0.97
C TYR A 113 -12.90 7.89 1.28
N MET A 114 -13.22 7.80 2.56
CA MET A 114 -14.48 7.32 3.10
C MET A 114 -14.94 8.31 4.17
N GLU A 115 -16.25 8.45 4.31
CA GLU A 115 -16.86 9.25 5.36
C GLU A 115 -16.93 8.42 6.65
N TYR A 116 -16.46 9.01 7.76
CA TYR A 116 -16.65 8.46 9.10
C TYR A 116 -17.91 9.04 9.73
N GLN A 117 -18.56 8.25 10.59
CA GLN A 117 -19.62 8.71 11.49
C GLN A 117 -19.03 9.24 12.80
#